data_AF-A0A9W8HJ85-F1
#
_entry.id   AF-A0A9W8HJ85-F1
#
_cell.length_a   1.000
_cell.length_b   1.000
_cell.length_c   1.000
_cell.angle_alpha   90.00
_cell.angle_beta   90.00
_cell.angle_gamma   90.00
#
_symmetry.space_group_name_H-M   'P 1'
#
loop_
_entity.id
_entity.type
_entity.pdbx_description
1 polymer ?
#
loop_
_entity_poly.entity_id
_entity_poly.type
_entity_poly.pdbx_seq_one_letter_code
_entity_poly.pdbx_strand_id
1 'polypeptide(L)'
;MQLGKRICVGWAVALGLAGHGAQAKWALTQRPADERARACQEQVSFCYNSCGSVMGTTTNFCNIRTMGWDCRCASPAAEARVRSHEWPVAIAECRAALGMCTDGCLARENGAGRSACFASCTADYPCNTAAAPASSLRVMAPADKPPGYIPPVDDRDIELPIGMKLGSGSLGQGASDPGALPRVVPRDSDTRATAAAGGNSRGGRHAPGRHGASGKQTSAAPAMRPAAVAAAVAALVAAAALGY
;
A
#
# COMPACT_ATOMS: atom_id res chain seq x y z
N MET A 1 -54.65 -21.21 -40.29
CA MET A 1 -53.68 -21.45 -39.19
C MET A 1 -52.40 -20.70 -39.54
N GLN A 2 -52.21 -19.48 -39.02
CA GLN A 2 -51.00 -18.69 -39.24
C GLN A 2 -50.12 -18.75 -37.98
N LEU A 3 -48.91 -19.29 -38.15
CA LEU A 3 -47.90 -19.42 -37.12
C LEU A 3 -47.11 -18.09 -37.04
N GLY A 4 -47.39 -17.27 -36.03
CA GLY A 4 -46.72 -16.00 -35.80
C GLY A 4 -45.30 -16.19 -35.26
N LYS A 5 -44.29 -15.85 -36.07
CA LYS A 5 -42.88 -15.77 -35.67
C LYS A 5 -42.68 -14.56 -34.74
N ARG A 6 -42.44 -14.82 -33.45
CA ARG A 6 -41.96 -13.80 -32.50
C ARG A 6 -40.45 -13.64 -32.70
N ILE A 7 -40.04 -12.50 -33.24
CA ILE A 7 -38.64 -12.10 -33.37
C ILE A 7 -38.22 -11.51 -32.02
N CYS A 8 -37.47 -12.26 -31.22
CA CYS A 8 -36.84 -11.73 -30.02
C CYS A 8 -35.68 -10.82 -30.44
N VAL A 9 -35.91 -9.50 -30.44
CA VAL A 9 -34.86 -8.50 -30.62
C VAL A 9 -34.07 -8.41 -29.32
N GLY A 10 -33.05 -9.26 -29.19
CA GLY A 10 -32.08 -9.18 -28.11
C GLY A 10 -31.22 -7.92 -28.27
N TRP A 11 -31.55 -6.86 -27.54
CA TRP A 11 -30.68 -5.70 -27.39
C TRP A 11 -29.47 -6.10 -26.53
N ALA A 12 -28.41 -6.55 -27.18
CA ALA A 12 -27.09 -6.63 -26.58
C ALA A 12 -26.53 -5.21 -26.45
N VAL A 13 -26.88 -4.51 -25.37
CA VAL A 13 -26.20 -3.28 -24.98
C VAL A 13 -24.81 -3.67 -24.48
N ALA A 14 -23.87 -3.77 -25.41
CA ALA A 14 -22.45 -3.83 -25.11
C ALA A 14 -22.00 -2.45 -24.59
N LEU A 15 -22.29 -2.18 -23.32
CA LEU A 15 -21.70 -1.06 -22.59
C LEU A 15 -20.18 -1.32 -22.54
N GLY A 16 -19.45 -0.67 -23.43
CA GLY A 16 -17.99 -0.66 -23.45
C GLY A 16 -17.45 -0.07 -22.15
N LEU A 17 -17.13 -0.92 -21.18
CA LEU A 17 -16.37 -0.60 -19.96
C LEU A 17 -14.87 -0.38 -20.27
N ALA A 18 -14.53 0.10 -21.47
CA ALA A 18 -13.15 0.34 -21.85
C ALA A 18 -12.73 1.74 -21.37
N GLY A 19 -11.82 1.82 -20.38
CA GLY A 19 -11.01 3.03 -20.26
C GLY A 19 -10.31 3.35 -18.94
N HIS A 20 -10.70 2.79 -17.79
CA HIS A 20 -10.16 3.29 -16.51
C HIS A 20 -8.87 2.59 -16.03
N GLY A 21 -8.40 1.54 -16.72
CA GLY A 21 -7.30 0.70 -16.24
C GLY A 21 -5.87 1.27 -16.45
N ALA A 22 -5.68 2.27 -17.31
CA ALA A 22 -4.33 2.72 -17.66
C ALA A 22 -3.73 3.70 -16.63
N GLN A 23 -4.55 4.56 -16.01
CA GLN A 23 -4.05 5.60 -15.10
C GLN A 23 -3.84 5.11 -13.66
N ALA A 24 -4.51 4.02 -13.27
CA ALA A 24 -4.43 3.50 -11.92
C ALA A 24 -3.05 2.90 -11.56
N LYS A 25 -2.26 2.51 -12.57
CA LYS A 25 -0.92 1.91 -12.40
C LYS A 25 0.12 2.84 -11.76
N TRP A 26 -0.12 4.16 -11.79
CA TRP A 26 0.81 5.18 -11.28
C TRP A 26 0.32 5.87 -10.01
N ALA A 27 -0.81 5.42 -9.46
CA ALA A 27 -1.45 6.08 -8.33
C ALA A 27 -0.51 6.25 -7.14
N LEU A 28 0.37 5.27 -6.89
CA LEU A 28 1.31 5.32 -5.77
C LEU A 28 2.42 6.35 -5.95
N THR A 29 2.90 6.59 -7.18
CA THR A 29 3.96 7.59 -7.41
C THR A 29 3.46 9.02 -7.22
N GLN A 30 2.14 9.21 -7.26
CA GLN A 30 1.47 10.49 -7.04
C GLN A 30 1.04 10.71 -5.58
N ARG A 31 1.23 9.72 -4.69
CA ARG A 31 0.97 9.88 -3.25
C ARG A 31 2.04 10.77 -2.59
N PRO A 32 1.72 11.46 -1.49
CA PRO A 32 2.71 12.24 -0.74
C PRO A 32 4.00 11.47 -0.40
N ALA A 33 5.13 12.17 -0.37
CA ALA A 33 6.46 11.59 -0.14
C ALA A 33 6.57 10.77 1.15
N ASP A 34 5.86 11.13 2.22
CA ASP A 34 5.83 10.40 3.49
C ASP A 34 5.16 9.04 3.35
N GLU A 35 4.04 8.96 2.61
CA GLU A 35 3.38 7.69 2.31
C GLU A 35 4.26 6.79 1.43
N ARG A 36 4.91 7.37 0.42
CA ARG A 36 5.87 6.65 -0.44
C ARG A 36 7.05 6.11 0.36
N ALA A 37 7.63 6.95 1.23
CA ALA A 37 8.73 6.57 2.11
C ALA A 37 8.33 5.44 3.07
N ARG A 38 7.14 5.52 3.67
CA ARG A 38 6.60 4.48 4.54
C ARG A 38 6.45 3.15 3.81
N ALA A 39 5.85 3.15 2.61
CA ALA A 39 5.70 1.93 1.81
C ALA A 39 7.06 1.30 1.47
N CYS A 40 8.06 2.12 1.12
CA CYS A 40 9.42 1.64 0.87
C CYS A 40 10.10 1.07 2.13
N GLN A 41 9.93 1.70 3.29
CA GLN A 41 10.49 1.20 4.54
C GLN A 41 9.87 -0.14 4.95
N GLU A 42 8.55 -0.27 4.81
CA GLU A 42 7.83 -1.52 5.06
C GLU A 42 8.31 -2.62 4.09
N GLN A 43 8.47 -2.29 2.80
CA GLN A 43 8.98 -3.21 1.77
C GLN A 43 10.37 -3.76 2.10
N VAL A 44 11.31 -2.88 2.45
CA VAL A 44 12.70 -3.28 2.76
C VAL A 44 12.74 -4.18 4.00
N SER A 45 11.99 -3.83 5.03
CA SER A 45 11.89 -4.61 6.27
C SER A 45 11.25 -5.97 6.02
N PHE A 46 10.16 -5.99 5.25
CA PHE A 46 9.45 -7.21 4.87
C PHE A 46 10.32 -8.14 4.03
N CYS A 47 11.13 -7.62 3.11
CA CYS A 47 12.08 -8.38 2.32
C CYS A 47 13.10 -9.14 3.19
N TYR A 48 13.72 -8.47 4.16
CA TYR A 48 14.67 -9.13 5.07
C TYR A 48 14.00 -10.23 5.91
N ASN A 49 12.80 -9.95 6.43
CA ASN A 49 12.06 -10.94 7.22
C ASN A 49 11.66 -12.17 6.38
N SER A 50 11.25 -11.94 5.13
CA SER A 50 10.83 -13.00 4.20
C SER A 50 12.00 -13.88 3.75
N CYS A 51 13.16 -13.27 3.52
CA CYS A 51 14.39 -13.99 3.20
C CYS A 51 15.06 -14.60 4.44
N GLY A 52 14.55 -14.32 5.64
CA GLY A 52 15.02 -14.85 6.93
C GLY A 52 16.19 -14.09 7.56
N SER A 53 16.89 -13.23 6.81
CA SER A 53 17.92 -12.30 7.32
C SER A 53 18.43 -11.40 6.20
N VAL A 54 19.25 -10.40 6.56
CA VAL A 54 20.02 -9.59 5.60
C VAL A 54 20.96 -10.45 4.74
N MET A 55 21.58 -11.48 5.32
CA MET A 55 22.48 -12.41 4.60
C MET A 55 21.71 -13.34 3.66
N GLY A 56 20.43 -13.57 3.92
CA GLY A 56 19.54 -14.35 3.06
C GLY A 56 19.01 -13.56 1.87
N THR A 57 19.36 -12.29 1.71
CA THR A 57 18.81 -11.38 0.72
C THR A 57 19.88 -10.96 -0.30
N THR A 58 19.63 -11.19 -1.58
CA THR A 58 20.54 -10.83 -2.68
C THR A 58 20.23 -9.45 -3.25
N THR A 59 18.96 -9.07 -3.28
CA THR A 59 18.50 -7.74 -3.70
C THR A 59 17.46 -7.24 -2.72
N ASN A 60 17.61 -6.01 -2.24
CA ASN A 60 16.60 -5.33 -1.45
C ASN A 60 16.70 -3.82 -1.65
N PHE A 61 15.78 -3.26 -2.42
CA PHE A 61 15.69 -1.81 -2.56
C PHE A 61 14.25 -1.37 -2.82
N CYS A 62 13.99 -0.13 -2.47
CA CYS A 62 12.80 0.60 -2.88
C CYS A 62 13.17 2.08 -3.07
N ASN A 63 12.94 2.60 -4.27
CA ASN A 63 13.23 3.98 -4.61
C ASN A 63 11.99 4.86 -4.31
N ILE A 64 12.10 5.77 -3.34
CA ILE A 64 10.96 6.58 -2.87
C ILE A 64 10.39 7.51 -3.97
N ARG A 65 11.19 7.90 -4.96
CA ARG A 65 10.72 8.76 -6.06
C ARG A 65 10.04 7.95 -7.15
N THR A 66 10.68 6.89 -7.62
CA THR A 66 10.14 6.08 -8.73
C THR A 66 9.12 5.03 -8.27
N MET A 67 9.09 4.76 -6.96
CA MET A 67 8.48 3.58 -6.33
C MET A 67 8.99 2.25 -6.90
N GLY A 68 10.07 2.28 -7.69
CA GLY A 68 10.73 1.10 -8.22
C GLY A 68 11.27 0.24 -7.08
N TRP A 69 10.92 -1.03 -7.06
CA TRP A 69 11.34 -1.96 -6.01
C TRP A 69 11.74 -3.32 -6.57
N ASP A 70 12.60 -4.02 -5.82
CA ASP A 70 12.80 -5.46 -5.97
C ASP A 70 13.20 -6.06 -4.62
N CYS A 71 12.83 -7.32 -4.44
CA CYS A 71 13.34 -8.16 -3.38
C CYS A 71 13.68 -9.52 -3.96
N ARG A 72 14.88 -10.02 -3.65
CA ARG A 72 15.32 -11.35 -4.03
C ARG A 72 16.01 -12.01 -2.87
N CYS A 73 15.68 -13.27 -2.63
CA CYS A 73 16.33 -14.07 -1.60
C CYS A 73 17.44 -14.93 -2.22
N ALA A 74 18.46 -15.26 -1.44
CA ALA A 74 19.47 -16.23 -1.82
C ALA A 74 18.88 -17.63 -2.01
N SER A 75 17.83 -17.97 -1.24
CA SER A 75 17.08 -19.21 -1.38
C SER A 75 15.83 -18.99 -2.24
N PRO A 76 15.68 -19.68 -3.39
CA PRO A 76 14.46 -19.63 -4.21
C PRO A 76 13.22 -20.11 -3.45
N ALA A 77 13.39 -21.04 -2.49
CA ALA A 77 12.31 -21.50 -1.64
C ALA A 77 11.84 -20.43 -0.64
N ALA A 78 12.72 -19.53 -0.20
CA ALA A 78 12.31 -18.37 0.59
C ALA A 78 11.54 -17.36 -0.24
N GLU A 79 12.00 -17.08 -1.46
CA GLU A 79 11.30 -16.16 -2.37
C GLU A 79 9.91 -16.68 -2.75
N ALA A 80 9.79 -17.98 -3.08
CA ALA A 80 8.52 -18.60 -3.46
C ALA A 80 7.46 -18.64 -2.33
N ARG A 81 7.86 -18.44 -1.07
CA ARG A 81 6.91 -18.38 0.06
C ARG A 81 6.10 -17.09 0.10
N VAL A 82 6.61 -16.02 -0.50
CA VAL A 82 5.94 -14.73 -0.54
C VAL A 82 5.23 -14.57 -1.88
N ARG A 83 3.93 -14.31 -1.84
CA ARG A 83 3.14 -14.09 -3.05
C ARG A 83 3.33 -12.65 -3.53
N SER A 84 3.21 -12.43 -4.84
CA SER A 84 3.39 -11.10 -5.46
C SER A 84 2.49 -10.00 -4.89
N HIS A 85 1.31 -10.35 -4.34
CA HIS A 85 0.34 -9.42 -3.77
C HIS A 85 0.54 -9.17 -2.26
N GLU A 86 1.48 -9.85 -1.62
CA GLU A 86 1.78 -9.70 -0.19
C GLU A 86 2.87 -8.65 0.06
N TRP A 87 3.58 -8.24 -0.99
CA TRP A 87 4.63 -7.22 -0.90
C TRP A 87 4.04 -5.85 -0.53
N PRO A 88 4.60 -5.14 0.48
CA PRO A 88 4.08 -3.84 0.91
C PRO A 88 3.89 -2.82 -0.20
N VAL A 89 4.82 -2.70 -1.14
CA VAL A 89 4.66 -1.76 -2.28
C VAL A 89 3.54 -2.21 -3.22
N ALA A 90 3.38 -3.50 -3.49
CA ALA A 90 2.28 -4.01 -4.31
C ALA A 90 0.90 -3.76 -3.66
N ILE A 91 0.81 -3.92 -2.33
CA ILE A 91 -0.40 -3.60 -1.57
C ILE A 91 -0.70 -2.11 -1.63
N ALA A 92 0.31 -1.26 -1.45
CA ALA A 92 0.17 0.19 -1.51
C ALA A 92 -0.25 0.66 -2.92
N GLU A 93 0.33 0.08 -3.98
CA GLU A 93 -0.02 0.36 -5.38
C GLU A 93 -1.48 0.02 -5.65
N CYS A 94 -1.91 -1.19 -5.25
CA CYS A 94 -3.29 -1.60 -5.41
C CYS A 94 -4.26 -0.67 -4.66
N ARG A 95 -3.94 -0.29 -3.42
CA ARG A 95 -4.78 0.62 -2.62
C ARG A 95 -4.87 2.02 -3.22
N ALA A 96 -3.75 2.54 -3.71
CA ALA A 96 -3.73 3.83 -4.39
C ALA A 96 -4.56 3.78 -5.68
N ALA A 97 -4.44 2.70 -6.46
CA ALA A 97 -5.22 2.46 -7.67
C ALA A 97 -6.73 2.38 -7.38
N LEU A 98 -7.10 1.64 -6.32
CA LEU A 98 -8.49 1.59 -5.83
C LEU A 98 -8.98 2.99 -5.44
N GLY A 99 -8.19 3.75 -4.67
CA GLY A 99 -8.52 5.12 -4.27
C GLY A 99 -8.82 6.03 -5.47
N MET A 100 -7.94 6.04 -6.47
CA MET A 100 -8.15 6.80 -7.71
C MET A 100 -9.41 6.36 -8.46
N CYS A 101 -9.68 5.05 -8.51
CA CYS A 101 -10.89 4.52 -9.13
C CYS A 101 -12.15 5.01 -8.40
N THR A 102 -12.15 4.93 -7.07
CA THR A 102 -13.27 5.37 -6.23
C THR A 102 -13.48 6.88 -6.30
N ASP A 103 -12.41 7.67 -6.37
CA ASP A 103 -12.50 9.13 -6.54
C ASP A 103 -13.13 9.50 -7.90
N GLY A 104 -12.74 8.79 -8.97
CA GLY A 104 -13.37 8.93 -10.28
C GLY A 104 -14.86 8.59 -10.30
N CYS A 105 -15.31 7.68 -9.43
CA CYS A 105 -16.74 7.37 -9.30
C CYS A 105 -17.55 8.51 -8.69
N LEU A 106 -16.96 9.35 -7.83
CA LEU A 106 -17.66 10.47 -7.18
C LEU A 106 -18.17 11.51 -8.18
N ALA A 107 -17.49 11.67 -9.32
CA ALA A 107 -17.88 12.58 -10.39
C ALA A 107 -19.19 12.16 -11.11
N ARG A 108 -19.71 10.95 -10.88
CA ARG A 108 -20.94 10.47 -11.52
C ARG A 108 -22.17 11.03 -10.81
N GLU A 109 -23.05 11.70 -11.53
CA GLU A 109 -24.28 12.29 -10.97
C GLU A 109 -25.38 11.25 -10.68
N ASN A 110 -25.50 10.23 -11.53
CA ASN A 110 -26.50 9.17 -11.35
C ASN A 110 -26.09 8.22 -10.21
N GLY A 111 -26.91 8.14 -9.15
CA GLY A 111 -26.67 7.25 -8.00
C GLY A 111 -26.48 5.78 -8.37
N ALA A 112 -27.23 5.25 -9.34
CA ALA A 112 -27.08 3.88 -9.82
C ALA A 112 -25.77 3.68 -10.62
N GLY A 113 -25.40 4.68 -11.44
CA GLY A 113 -24.13 4.67 -12.18
C GLY A 113 -22.91 4.81 -11.27
N ARG A 114 -23.06 5.52 -10.14
CA ARG A 114 -22.05 5.68 -9.10
C ARG A 114 -21.85 4.38 -8.31
N SER A 115 -22.93 3.74 -7.85
CA SER A 115 -22.82 2.47 -7.10
C SER A 115 -22.23 1.34 -7.96
N ALA A 116 -22.62 1.24 -9.23
CA ALA A 116 -22.04 0.30 -10.18
C ALA A 116 -20.53 0.54 -10.41
N CYS A 117 -20.12 1.82 -10.44
CA CYS A 117 -18.71 2.20 -10.55
C CYS A 117 -17.89 1.74 -9.34
N PHE A 118 -18.37 2.01 -8.12
CA PHE A 118 -17.70 1.54 -6.90
C PHE A 118 -17.56 0.02 -6.85
N ALA A 119 -18.62 -0.70 -7.24
CA ALA A 119 -18.60 -2.15 -7.31
C ALA A 119 -17.52 -2.66 -8.28
N SER A 120 -17.39 -2.04 -9.46
CA SER A 120 -16.34 -2.41 -10.42
C SER A 120 -14.95 -2.11 -9.85
N CYS A 121 -14.73 -0.95 -9.24
CA CYS A 121 -13.44 -0.61 -8.64
C CYS A 121 -12.99 -1.65 -7.60
N THR A 122 -13.90 -2.08 -6.72
CA THR A 122 -13.56 -3.11 -5.71
C THR A 122 -13.32 -4.49 -6.33
N ALA A 123 -13.97 -4.80 -7.45
CA ALA A 123 -13.76 -6.06 -8.17
C ALA A 123 -12.44 -6.07 -8.96
N ASP A 124 -12.05 -4.93 -9.52
CA ASP A 124 -10.83 -4.75 -10.31
C ASP A 124 -9.57 -4.67 -9.42
N TYR A 125 -9.73 -4.14 -8.19
CA TYR A 125 -8.64 -3.98 -7.21
C TYR A 125 -8.92 -4.73 -5.89
N PRO A 126 -8.97 -6.08 -5.90
CA PRO A 126 -9.14 -6.88 -4.70
C PRO A 126 -7.80 -6.97 -3.94
N CYS A 127 -7.36 -5.85 -3.38
CA CYS A 127 -6.04 -5.69 -2.77
C CYS A 127 -5.78 -6.69 -1.63
N ASN A 128 -4.53 -7.11 -1.47
CA ASN A 128 -4.12 -8.12 -0.48
C ASN A 128 -4.80 -9.49 -0.68
N THR A 129 -5.13 -9.83 -1.92
CA THR A 129 -5.64 -11.16 -2.30
C THR A 129 -4.87 -11.70 -3.50
N ALA A 130 -4.98 -13.00 -3.77
CA ALA A 130 -4.39 -13.62 -4.94
C ALA A 130 -4.96 -13.11 -6.28
N ALA A 131 -6.11 -12.46 -6.26
CA ALA A 131 -6.72 -11.82 -7.42
C ALA A 131 -6.24 -10.37 -7.63
N ALA A 132 -5.42 -9.82 -6.73
CA ALA A 132 -4.91 -8.47 -6.88
C ALA A 132 -4.04 -8.36 -8.16
N PRO A 133 -4.10 -7.22 -8.87
CA PRO A 133 -3.22 -6.97 -10.00
C PRO A 133 -1.75 -7.08 -9.59
N ALA A 134 -0.92 -7.61 -10.49
CA ALA A 134 0.53 -7.62 -10.29
C ALA A 134 1.06 -6.17 -10.25
N SER A 135 2.01 -5.91 -9.34
CA SER A 135 2.67 -4.61 -9.25
C SER A 135 3.39 -4.27 -10.54
N SER A 136 3.10 -3.09 -11.10
CA SER A 136 3.81 -2.56 -12.27
C SER A 136 5.09 -1.83 -11.90
N LEU A 137 5.33 -1.65 -10.59
CA LEU A 137 6.45 -0.91 -10.02
C LEU A 137 7.68 -1.79 -9.73
N ARG A 138 7.60 -3.10 -9.97
CA ARG A 138 8.75 -3.99 -9.79
C ARG A 138 9.77 -3.77 -10.92
N VAL A 139 11.01 -3.46 -10.57
CA VAL A 139 12.11 -3.18 -11.52
C VAL A 139 13.34 -4.01 -11.14
N MET A 140 14.34 -4.11 -12.02
CA MET A 140 15.51 -4.97 -11.78
C MET A 140 16.66 -4.25 -11.08
N ALA A 141 16.79 -2.94 -11.30
CA ALA A 141 17.81 -2.12 -10.65
C ALA A 141 17.22 -0.87 -9.95
N PRO A 142 17.87 -0.35 -8.89
CA PRO A 142 17.40 0.83 -8.15
C PRO A 142 17.25 2.12 -8.98
N ALA A 143 17.99 2.21 -10.07
CA ALA A 143 17.98 3.35 -10.99
C ALA A 143 16.91 3.22 -12.09
N ASP A 144 16.33 2.03 -12.27
CA ASP A 144 15.33 1.79 -13.29
C ASP A 144 14.02 2.49 -12.92
N LYS A 145 13.34 2.96 -13.96
CA LYS A 145 12.00 3.55 -13.84
C LYS A 145 10.99 2.52 -14.28
N PRO A 146 9.90 2.31 -13.53
CA PRO A 146 8.86 1.40 -14.01
C PRO A 146 8.22 1.92 -15.31
N PRO A 147 7.70 1.03 -16.19
CA PRO A 147 7.31 1.40 -17.54
C PRO A 147 6.10 2.33 -17.59
N GLY A 148 6.27 3.62 -17.87
CA GLY A 148 5.19 4.62 -17.84
C GLY A 148 5.23 5.54 -16.62
N TYR A 149 6.33 5.51 -15.87
CA TYR A 149 6.59 6.38 -14.72
C TYR A 149 6.26 7.86 -15.00
N ILE A 150 5.39 8.40 -14.14
CA ILE A 150 5.09 9.82 -14.05
C ILE A 150 5.76 10.35 -12.79
N PRO A 151 6.63 11.38 -12.88
CA PRO A 151 7.26 12.00 -11.72
C PRO A 151 6.22 12.47 -10.68
N PRO A 152 6.54 12.37 -9.39
CA PRO A 152 5.74 12.98 -8.35
C PRO A 152 5.55 14.48 -8.53
N VAL A 153 4.39 15.01 -8.13
CA VAL A 153 4.12 16.45 -8.12
C VAL A 153 4.92 17.17 -7.03
N ASP A 154 5.19 16.48 -5.91
CA ASP A 154 5.87 17.02 -4.72
C ASP A 154 7.40 16.99 -4.81
N ASP A 155 7.98 16.52 -5.92
CA ASP A 155 9.43 16.38 -6.09
C ASP A 155 10.19 17.73 -6.07
N ARG A 156 9.48 18.87 -6.11
CA ARG A 156 10.05 20.23 -6.01
C ARG A 156 10.26 20.71 -4.58
N ASP A 157 9.56 20.12 -3.61
CA ASP A 157 9.52 20.65 -2.22
C ASP A 157 10.20 19.72 -1.21
N ILE A 158 10.71 18.56 -1.63
CA ILE A 158 11.57 17.71 -0.79
C ILE A 158 13.01 18.26 -0.84
N GLU A 159 13.21 19.50 -0.42
CA GLU A 159 14.48 19.88 0.19
C GLU A 159 14.56 19.11 1.51
N LEU A 160 15.13 17.89 1.48
CA LEU A 160 15.41 17.11 2.68
C LEU A 160 16.07 18.05 3.72
N PRO A 161 15.42 18.38 4.85
CA PRO A 161 15.99 19.27 5.85
C PRO A 161 17.18 18.64 6.59
N ILE A 162 17.52 17.40 6.25
CA ILE A 162 18.72 16.72 6.71
C ILE A 162 19.86 17.05 5.73
N GLY A 163 20.34 18.29 5.74
CA GLY A 163 21.72 18.73 5.46
C GLY A 163 22.59 18.06 4.38
N MET A 164 22.04 17.28 3.44
CA MET A 164 22.75 16.62 2.36
C MET A 164 22.20 17.19 1.05
N LYS A 165 22.68 18.39 0.75
CA LYS A 165 22.57 19.00 -0.57
C LYS A 165 23.25 18.05 -1.57
N LEU A 166 22.47 17.18 -2.19
CA LEU A 166 22.86 16.50 -3.44
C LEU A 166 22.98 17.60 -4.49
N GLY A 167 24.19 18.16 -4.57
CA GLY A 167 24.54 19.24 -5.48
C GLY A 167 24.30 18.81 -6.91
N SER A 168 23.15 19.20 -7.45
CA SER A 168 22.97 19.33 -8.89
C SER A 168 23.76 20.57 -9.31
N GLY A 169 25.04 20.36 -9.64
CA GLY A 169 25.94 21.39 -10.16
C GLY A 169 27.21 21.59 -9.33
N SER A 170 28.24 20.80 -9.62
CA SER A 170 29.55 21.31 -10.06
C SER A 170 30.46 20.13 -10.41
N LEU A 171 30.72 19.94 -11.70
CA LEU A 171 31.85 19.14 -12.18
C LEU A 171 33.14 19.87 -11.77
N GLY A 172 33.77 19.44 -10.69
CA GLY A 172 35.02 20.02 -10.21
C GLY A 172 35.78 19.07 -9.28
N GLN A 173 36.71 18.32 -9.88
CA GLN A 173 37.98 17.82 -9.34
C GLN A 173 38.10 17.53 -7.83
N GLY A 174 38.40 16.27 -7.50
CA GLY A 174 38.95 15.91 -6.20
C GLY A 174 39.01 14.41 -5.99
N ALA A 175 40.02 13.76 -6.57
CA ALA A 175 40.39 12.41 -6.21
C ALA A 175 40.88 12.38 -4.75
N SER A 176 40.29 11.54 -3.91
CA SER A 176 40.95 10.75 -2.85
C SER A 176 39.94 9.91 -2.05
N ASP A 177 40.26 8.63 -1.92
CA ASP A 177 39.97 7.72 -0.79
C ASP A 177 38.67 6.87 -0.80
N PRO A 178 38.72 5.62 -1.33
CA PRO A 178 37.66 4.64 -1.19
C PRO A 178 37.91 3.75 0.04
N GLY A 179 37.48 4.17 1.24
CA GLY A 179 37.69 3.34 2.43
C GLY A 179 36.93 3.67 3.71
N ALA A 180 36.25 4.81 3.83
CA ALA A 180 35.62 5.20 5.09
C ALA A 180 34.09 4.98 5.06
N LEU A 181 33.63 3.90 5.70
CA LEU A 181 32.24 3.78 6.14
C LEU A 181 31.91 4.94 7.10
N PRO A 182 30.76 5.60 6.97
CA PRO A 182 30.37 6.67 7.87
C PRO A 182 30.21 6.14 9.30
N ARG A 183 31.06 6.64 10.22
CA ARG A 183 30.88 6.42 11.66
C ARG A 183 29.59 7.10 12.10
N VAL A 184 28.60 6.31 12.48
CA VAL A 184 27.44 6.76 13.24
C VAL A 184 27.94 7.19 14.61
N VAL A 185 28.00 8.50 14.84
CA VAL A 185 28.30 9.05 16.17
C VAL A 185 27.01 8.95 17.00
N PRO A 186 27.02 8.28 18.17
CA PRO A 186 25.89 8.29 19.09
C PRO A 186 25.59 9.74 19.47
N ARG A 187 24.35 10.16 19.25
CA ARG A 187 23.88 11.49 19.65
C ARG A 187 23.59 11.44 21.14
N ASP A 188 24.50 12.00 21.93
CA ASP A 188 24.33 12.19 23.35
C ASP A 188 23.03 12.95 23.65
N SER A 189 22.31 12.46 24.65
CA SER A 189 21.03 13.00 25.09
C SER A 189 21.27 14.17 26.03
N ASP A 190 21.15 15.39 25.52
CA ASP A 190 21.23 16.59 26.34
C ASP A 190 20.11 16.62 27.37
N THR A 191 20.56 16.65 28.61
CA THR A 191 19.77 16.73 29.83
C THR A 191 19.25 18.15 29.98
N ARG A 192 17.96 18.41 29.69
CA ARG A 192 17.33 19.69 30.01
C ARG A 192 16.78 19.65 31.44
N ALA A 193 17.58 20.18 32.35
CA ALA A 193 17.14 20.61 33.67
C ALA A 193 16.13 21.77 33.53
N THR A 194 14.91 21.57 34.01
CA THR A 194 14.00 22.64 34.41
C THR A 194 13.92 22.66 35.92
N ALA A 195 14.43 23.73 36.50
CA ALA A 195 14.34 24.03 37.91
C ALA A 195 13.00 24.71 38.24
N ALA A 196 12.53 24.42 39.46
CA ALA A 196 11.70 25.22 40.35
C ALA A 196 10.20 25.38 40.04
N ALA A 197 9.37 24.66 40.81
CA ALA A 197 8.31 25.28 41.60
C ALA A 197 7.83 24.35 42.74
N GLY A 198 7.93 24.87 43.97
CA GLY A 198 6.91 24.69 45.02
C GLY A 198 6.78 23.31 45.68
N GLY A 199 7.40 23.17 46.85
CA GLY A 199 7.06 22.10 47.77
C GLY A 199 5.68 22.29 48.41
N ASN A 200 5.01 21.18 48.74
CA ASN A 200 4.35 21.04 50.04
C ASN A 200 4.25 19.57 50.45
N SER A 201 4.63 19.32 51.70
CA SER A 201 4.70 18.02 52.34
C SER A 201 3.35 17.58 52.91
N ARG A 202 3.11 16.26 52.93
CA ARG A 202 2.37 15.43 53.92
C ARG A 202 2.03 14.11 53.20
N GLY A 203 2.60 12.95 53.53
CA GLY A 203 2.71 12.34 54.84
C GLY A 203 1.60 11.28 54.96
N GLY A 204 1.91 9.99 54.78
CA GLY A 204 0.87 8.95 54.89
C GLY A 204 1.28 7.52 54.52
N ARG A 205 1.99 6.85 55.45
CA ARG A 205 1.86 5.45 55.90
C ARG A 205 1.73 4.29 54.89
N HIS A 206 2.67 3.35 55.08
CA HIS A 206 2.61 1.89 54.94
C HIS A 206 1.27 1.21 54.66
N ALA A 207 1.30 0.27 53.70
CA ALA A 207 0.85 -1.12 53.91
C ALA A 207 1.53 -2.07 52.87
N PRO A 208 1.98 -3.27 53.26
CA PRO A 208 2.51 -4.28 52.36
C PRO A 208 1.44 -5.31 51.94
N GLY A 209 1.62 -5.86 50.75
CA GLY A 209 1.15 -7.20 50.40
C GLY A 209 -0.22 -7.29 49.70
N ARG A 210 -0.20 -7.84 48.47
CA ARG A 210 -1.07 -8.96 48.12
C ARG A 210 -0.61 -9.65 46.85
N HIS A 211 -0.25 -10.92 47.02
CA HIS A 211 -0.24 -11.93 45.98
C HIS A 211 -1.64 -12.11 45.37
N GLY A 212 -1.68 -12.46 44.09
CA GLY A 212 -2.81 -13.15 43.49
C GLY A 212 -3.49 -12.38 42.36
N ALA A 213 -3.27 -12.82 41.13
CA ALA A 213 -4.31 -13.52 40.36
C ALA A 213 -3.87 -13.63 38.90
N SER A 214 -3.55 -14.86 38.51
CA SER A 214 -3.42 -15.30 37.13
C SER A 214 -4.77 -15.17 36.43
N GLY A 215 -5.00 -14.02 35.78
CA GLY A 215 -6.16 -13.77 34.92
C GLY A 215 -5.92 -14.32 33.52
N LYS A 216 -6.37 -15.54 33.28
CA LYS A 216 -6.43 -16.19 31.96
C LYS A 216 -7.52 -15.49 31.14
N GLN A 217 -7.18 -14.41 30.43
CA GLN A 217 -8.08 -13.81 29.45
C GLN A 217 -8.09 -14.65 28.17
N THR A 218 -8.97 -15.65 28.15
CA THR A 218 -9.45 -16.26 26.91
C THR A 218 -10.44 -15.29 26.28
N SER A 219 -9.92 -14.35 25.48
CA SER A 219 -10.73 -13.56 24.56
C SER A 219 -11.21 -14.49 23.45
N ALA A 220 -12.39 -15.08 23.64
CA ALA A 220 -13.12 -15.75 22.57
C ALA A 220 -13.46 -14.71 21.50
N ALA A 221 -12.80 -14.78 20.36
CA ALA A 221 -13.18 -14.02 19.18
C ALA A 221 -14.61 -14.39 18.78
N PRO A 222 -15.51 -13.41 18.54
CA PRO A 222 -16.80 -13.70 17.94
C PRO A 222 -16.55 -14.25 16.54
N ALA A 223 -17.03 -15.47 16.29
CA ALA A 223 -17.07 -16.09 14.97
C ALA A 223 -17.91 -15.21 14.04
N MET A 224 -17.24 -14.34 13.28
CA MET A 224 -17.84 -13.68 12.12
C MET A 224 -18.13 -14.75 11.08
N ARG A 225 -19.39 -15.15 11.01
CA ARG A 225 -19.93 -15.95 9.92
C ARG A 225 -19.80 -15.11 8.64
N PRO A 226 -19.18 -15.60 7.56
CA PRO A 226 -19.29 -14.94 6.27
C PRO A 226 -20.74 -15.03 5.82
N ALA A 227 -21.47 -13.92 5.96
CA ALA A 227 -22.77 -13.76 5.34
C ALA A 227 -22.56 -13.80 3.82
N ALA A 228 -23.22 -14.77 3.19
CA ALA A 228 -23.30 -14.93 1.76
C ALA A 228 -23.88 -13.66 1.11
N VAL A 229 -23.01 -12.77 0.63
CA VAL A 229 -23.38 -11.68 -0.26
C VAL A 229 -22.89 -12.03 -1.67
N ALA A 230 -23.34 -13.16 -2.19
CA ALA A 230 -23.09 -13.57 -3.57
C ALA A 230 -24.38 -13.89 -4.35
N ALA A 231 -25.56 -13.81 -3.73
CA ALA A 231 -26.82 -14.23 -4.37
C ALA A 231 -27.77 -13.08 -4.77
N ALA A 232 -27.47 -11.82 -4.42
CA ALA A 232 -28.42 -10.72 -4.65
C ALA A 232 -28.29 -10.03 -6.03
N VAL A 233 -27.16 -10.19 -6.74
CA VAL A 233 -26.96 -9.53 -8.04
C VAL A 233 -27.56 -10.32 -9.21
N ALA A 234 -27.74 -11.63 -9.06
CA ALA A 234 -28.35 -12.47 -10.11
C ALA A 234 -29.87 -12.29 -10.24
N ALA A 235 -30.57 -11.88 -9.18
CA ALA A 235 -32.03 -11.75 -9.19
C ALA A 235 -32.54 -10.47 -9.91
N LEU A 236 -31.72 -9.41 -9.98
CA LEU A 236 -32.12 -8.16 -10.63
C LEU A 236 -32.02 -8.21 -12.15
N VAL A 237 -31.20 -9.09 -12.72
CA VAL A 237 -31.11 -9.28 -14.18
C VAL A 237 -32.31 -10.09 -14.71
N ALA A 238 -32.90 -10.98 -13.90
CA ALA A 238 -34.05 -11.79 -14.31
C ALA A 238 -35.38 -11.01 -14.37
N ALA A 239 -35.55 -9.94 -13.58
CA ALA A 239 -36.79 -9.17 -13.56
C ALA A 239 -36.98 -8.26 -14.79
N ALA A 240 -35.89 -7.92 -15.51
CA ALA A 240 -35.97 -7.10 -16.72
C ALA A 240 -36.35 -7.90 -17.98
N ALA A 241 -36.32 -9.25 -17.93
CA ALA A 241 -36.59 -10.11 -19.09
C ALA A 241 -38.05 -10.58 -19.21
N LEU A 242 -38.90 -10.32 -18.21
CA LEU A 242 -40.29 -10.82 -18.17
C LEU A 242 -41.36 -9.73 -18.33
N GLY A 243 -40.94 -8.49 -18.62
CA GLY A 243 -41.84 -7.35 -18.76
C GLY A 243 -41.90 -6.75 -20.17
N TYR A 244 -42.08 -7.57 -21.22
CA TYR A 244 -42.57 -7.15 -22.54
C TYR A 244 -43.19 -8.34 -23.31
#